data_AF-A0A0T9UVB5-F1
#
_entry.id   AF-A0A0T9UVB5-F1
#
_cell.length_a   1.000
_cell.length_b   1.000
_cell.length_c   1.000
_cell.angle_alpha   90.00
_cell.angle_beta   90.00
_cell.angle_gamma   90.00
#
_symmetry.space_group_name_H-M   'P 1'
#
loop_
_entity.id
_entity.type
_entity.pdbx_description
1 polymer ?
#
loop_
_entity_poly.entity_id
_entity_poly.type
_entity_poly.pdbx_seq_one_letter_code
_entity_poly.pdbx_strand_id
1 'polypeptide(L)'
;MTTQAVTTSNLPPAVVGLNIDEPTWNALKNSIYPGAKDDSVIMAVSYCRARQLDPLMKPVHLVPMSVKDAVSGKYEMRDVVMPGVGLYRIQADRSGNYAGAQEPEFGPDLTQVFNGVEITFPQWCKYTLSKLMPNGTIVEFSAKEYWLENYATAGRDTQAPNAMWKKRPYGQLAKCFDDETEILTDEGFQLFSKVTGKILQVTTNGLESSSAIPFVQPYSGSMVTANGSRLNFSVTPNHDMLTNNGKVEAATLYQKATTDSSKWAIPRSVVSNRPDANISDQLLYLVGYLLADGYHSGYHQIRVSVSRLYKIEALFSLGLHSKVSVKKDAGREAVTGKRIIKTIRDKKSFTYDFSLVSKYMTADKRVHPEWILSLSSRQAKIVVDSLLEFDGSHNGSVRRLHQRNTNVISAFELLAIQAGYSISSPSVQKSDIGSCSLFTLSETTTSPVVKGLSKNSSSLVITQNTSGKVWCVTVPSGVIVVRRHGLSMLCGNCAEAQALRKGWPEIGQQPTAEEMEGKSLDVNEGKEHSQGSQQPSQPQALPEYSAEQFQRALADWTTLINKGKKTAAQIINTIESKYTLTSAQIKTIEHLEAEDANH
;
A
#
# COMPACT_ATOMS: atom_id res chain seq x y z
N MET A 1 19.79 -17.84 49.36
CA MET A 1 20.02 -16.54 48.70
C MET A 1 20.38 -16.84 47.25
N THR A 2 19.45 -16.58 46.33
CA THR A 2 19.57 -16.94 44.92
C THR A 2 20.33 -15.84 44.18
N THR A 3 21.44 -16.23 43.58
CA THR A 3 22.35 -15.39 42.81
C THR A 3 21.69 -14.94 41.50
N GLN A 4 21.53 -13.63 41.29
CA GLN A 4 21.18 -13.07 39.99
C GLN A 4 22.45 -12.93 39.15
N ALA A 5 22.47 -13.60 38.00
CA ALA A 5 23.48 -13.43 36.98
C ALA A 5 23.25 -12.12 36.21
N VAL A 6 24.26 -11.25 36.16
CA VAL A 6 24.27 -10.05 35.33
C VAL A 6 24.68 -10.48 33.92
N THR A 7 23.74 -10.43 32.97
CA THR A 7 24.03 -10.57 31.54
C THR A 7 24.60 -9.27 31.01
N THR A 8 25.87 -9.29 30.60
CA THR A 8 26.51 -8.20 29.86
C THR A 8 25.93 -8.12 28.45
N SER A 9 25.21 -7.04 28.12
CA SER A 9 24.67 -6.82 26.76
C SER A 9 25.77 -6.38 25.79
N ASN A 10 25.87 -7.01 24.62
CA ASN A 10 26.81 -6.65 23.53
C ASN A 10 26.38 -5.39 22.72
N LEU A 11 25.45 -4.59 23.24
CA LEU A 11 24.90 -3.45 22.52
C LEU A 11 25.74 -2.18 22.72
N PRO A 12 25.81 -1.29 21.71
CA PRO A 12 26.44 0.01 21.89
C PRO A 12 25.81 0.76 23.09
N PRO A 13 26.60 1.46 23.93
CA PRO A 13 26.07 2.15 25.12
C PRO A 13 24.92 3.13 24.82
N ALA A 14 24.98 3.79 23.65
CA ALA A 14 23.92 4.70 23.19
C ALA A 14 22.60 3.97 22.86
N VAL A 15 22.66 2.72 22.42
CA VAL A 15 21.48 1.87 22.12
C VAL A 15 20.82 1.40 23.42
N VAL A 16 21.64 1.03 24.41
CA VAL A 16 21.18 0.68 25.77
C VAL A 16 20.50 1.88 26.43
N GLY A 17 21.08 3.07 26.33
CA GLY A 17 20.49 4.31 26.85
C GLY A 17 19.16 4.70 26.17
N LEU A 18 18.90 4.15 24.97
CA LEU A 18 17.63 4.26 24.29
C LEU A 18 16.66 3.12 24.66
N ASN A 19 16.95 2.19 25.57
CA ASN A 19 16.06 1.05 25.88
C ASN A 19 15.64 0.27 24.61
N ILE A 20 16.57 0.10 23.65
CA ILE A 20 16.35 -0.75 22.49
C ILE A 20 16.97 -2.11 22.80
N ASP A 21 16.17 -3.18 22.73
CA ASP A 21 16.68 -4.53 22.94
C ASP A 21 17.52 -5.03 21.75
N GLU A 22 18.33 -6.06 22.00
CA GLU A 22 19.26 -6.60 21.01
C GLU A 22 18.56 -7.14 19.74
N PRO A 23 17.42 -7.85 19.84
CA PRO A 23 16.63 -8.23 18.66
C PRO A 23 16.18 -7.05 17.81
N THR A 24 15.66 -5.98 18.44
CA THR A 24 15.17 -4.79 17.74
C THR A 24 16.32 -4.04 17.06
N TRP A 25 17.46 -3.92 17.74
CA TRP A 25 18.67 -3.31 17.17
C TRP A 25 19.16 -4.08 15.93
N ASN A 26 19.18 -5.41 16.00
CA ASN A 26 19.57 -6.25 14.87
C ASN A 26 18.60 -6.13 13.69
N ALA A 27 17.29 -6.03 13.93
CA ALA A 27 16.30 -5.80 12.88
C ALA A 27 16.51 -4.45 12.18
N LEU A 28 16.79 -3.39 12.96
CA LEU A 28 17.07 -2.06 12.42
C LEU A 28 18.32 -2.05 11.53
N LYS A 29 19.41 -2.68 11.98
CA LYS A 29 20.69 -2.71 11.27
C LYS A 29 20.70 -3.60 10.03
N ASN A 30 20.03 -4.75 10.07
CA ASN A 30 20.16 -5.75 9.01
C ASN A 30 19.01 -5.71 8.00
N SER A 31 17.82 -5.24 8.40
CA SER A 31 16.62 -5.27 7.56
C SER A 31 16.11 -3.88 7.20
N ILE A 32 16.09 -2.95 8.15
CA ILE A 32 15.50 -1.62 7.94
C ILE A 32 16.51 -0.67 7.29
N TYR A 33 17.74 -0.64 7.80
CA TYR A 33 18.84 0.23 7.37
C TYR A 33 20.13 -0.56 7.09
N PRO A 34 20.10 -1.52 6.15
CA PRO A 34 21.26 -2.35 5.84
C PRO A 34 22.44 -1.50 5.36
N GLY A 35 23.62 -1.74 5.96
CA GLY A 35 24.86 -1.05 5.59
C GLY A 35 25.03 0.36 6.17
N ALA A 36 24.01 0.91 6.86
CA ALA A 36 24.12 2.21 7.52
C ALA A 36 25.01 2.14 8.77
N LYS A 37 25.67 3.24 9.12
CA LYS A 37 26.48 3.34 10.36
C LYS A 37 25.58 3.29 11.59
N ASP A 38 26.11 2.81 12.71
CA ASP A 38 25.36 2.68 13.98
C ASP A 38 24.79 4.03 14.41
N ASP A 39 25.59 5.10 14.34
CA ASP A 39 25.15 6.46 14.65
C ASP A 39 24.02 6.95 13.73
N SER A 40 24.06 6.59 12.44
CA SER A 40 23.00 6.93 11.49
C SER A 40 21.67 6.24 11.87
N VAL A 41 21.73 4.97 12.29
CA VAL A 41 20.55 4.22 12.74
C VAL A 41 20.02 4.78 14.06
N ILE A 42 20.89 5.13 15.00
CA ILE A 42 20.52 5.82 16.25
C ILE A 42 19.83 7.16 15.95
N MET A 43 20.34 7.91 14.97
CA MET A 43 19.74 9.18 14.53
C MET A 43 18.34 8.98 13.96
N ALA A 44 18.13 7.98 13.10
CA ALA A 44 16.81 7.62 12.57
C ALA A 44 15.83 7.20 13.69
N VAL A 45 16.28 6.39 14.65
CA VAL A 45 15.45 5.96 15.79
C VAL A 45 15.07 7.13 16.69
N SER A 46 16.02 8.00 16.99
CA SER A 46 15.79 9.19 17.82
C SER A 46 14.82 10.15 17.14
N TYR A 47 14.95 10.33 15.82
CA TYR A 47 14.01 11.11 15.01
C TYR A 47 12.58 10.56 15.13
N CYS A 48 12.41 9.25 14.97
CA CYS A 48 11.12 8.59 15.03
C CYS A 48 10.48 8.72 16.42
N ARG A 49 11.25 8.49 17.48
CA ARG A 49 10.76 8.61 18.87
C ARG A 49 10.30 10.02 19.23
N ALA A 50 11.08 11.03 18.86
CA ALA A 50 10.71 12.43 19.09
C ALA A 50 9.37 12.80 18.45
N ARG A 51 8.97 12.09 17.38
CA ARG A 51 7.71 12.30 16.64
C ARG A 51 6.65 11.23 16.91
N GLN A 52 6.88 10.35 17.89
CA GLN A 52 5.99 9.23 18.21
C GLN A 52 5.69 8.36 16.98
N LEU A 53 6.75 8.01 16.26
CA LEU A 53 6.74 7.13 15.09
C LEU A 53 7.49 5.85 15.43
N ASP A 54 7.04 4.73 14.87
CA ASP A 54 7.75 3.46 14.97
C ASP A 54 8.90 3.43 13.94
N PRO A 55 10.17 3.37 14.37
CA PRO A 55 11.30 3.28 13.45
C PRO A 55 11.33 1.98 12.64
N LEU A 56 10.67 0.90 13.10
CA LEU A 56 10.59 -0.37 12.38
C LEU A 56 9.65 -0.31 11.17
N MET A 57 8.73 0.65 11.15
CA MET A 57 7.88 0.94 9.97
C MET A 57 8.62 1.73 8.88
N LYS A 58 9.89 2.08 9.12
CA LYS A 58 10.75 2.85 8.21
C LYS A 58 10.07 4.15 7.70
N PRO A 59 9.52 5.01 8.58
CA PRO A 59 8.94 6.29 8.16
C PRO A 59 9.99 7.26 7.62
N VAL A 60 11.27 7.03 7.93
CA VAL A 60 12.43 7.78 7.44
C VAL A 60 13.48 6.84 6.87
N HIS A 61 14.26 7.35 5.92
CA HIS A 61 15.34 6.65 5.25
C HIS A 61 16.68 7.30 5.61
N LEU A 62 17.76 6.52 5.53
CA LEU A 62 19.13 7.01 5.63
C LEU A 62 19.71 7.06 4.22
N VAL A 63 19.89 8.28 3.73
CA VAL A 63 20.39 8.53 2.36
C VAL A 63 21.81 9.07 2.47
N PRO A 64 22.82 8.39 1.88
CA PRO A 64 24.18 8.91 1.83
C PRO A 64 24.25 10.11 0.90
N MET A 65 24.57 11.28 1.44
CA MET A 65 24.61 12.54 0.70
C MET A 65 25.99 13.16 0.79
N SER A 66 26.46 13.76 -0.30
CA SER A 66 27.66 14.60 -0.27
C SER A 66 27.27 15.95 0.32
N VAL A 67 27.68 16.18 1.57
CA VAL A 67 27.37 17.40 2.31
C VAL A 67 28.63 18.24 2.42
N LYS A 68 28.52 19.53 2.09
CA LYS A 68 29.61 20.49 2.27
C LYS A 68 29.67 20.91 3.74
N ASP A 69 30.78 20.62 4.39
CA ASP A 69 31.04 21.09 5.75
C ASP A 69 31.24 22.61 5.75
N ALA A 70 30.45 23.31 6.55
CA ALA A 70 30.39 24.77 6.55
C ALA A 70 31.67 25.44 7.10
N VAL A 71 32.47 24.71 7.89
CA VAL A 71 33.65 25.23 8.57
C VAL A 71 34.92 24.97 7.75
N SER A 72 35.06 23.76 7.20
CA SER A 72 36.22 23.32 6.42
C SER A 72 36.04 23.50 4.91
N GLY A 73 34.82 23.73 4.43
CA GLY A 73 34.48 23.89 3.02
C GLY A 73 34.60 22.60 2.19
N LYS A 74 34.93 21.46 2.81
CA LYS A 74 35.11 20.17 2.15
C LYS A 74 33.81 19.40 2.07
N TYR A 75 33.66 18.60 1.02
CA TYR A 75 32.52 17.69 0.86
C TYR A 75 32.82 16.36 1.55
N GLU A 76 31.91 15.92 2.41
CA GLU A 76 31.95 14.62 3.05
C GLU A 76 30.67 13.82 2.76
N MET A 77 30.78 12.50 2.69
CA MET A 77 29.61 11.63 2.56
C MET A 77 29.01 11.37 3.95
N ARG A 78 27.80 11.89 4.16
CA ARG A 78 27.07 11.76 5.42
C ARG A 78 25.69 11.18 5.16
N ASP A 79 25.26 10.25 6.01
CA ASP A 79 23.89 9.77 5.99
C ASP A 79 22.97 10.85 6.56
N VAL A 80 21.98 11.26 5.77
CA VAL A 80 20.94 12.20 6.16
C VAL A 80 19.67 11.40 6.44
N VAL A 81 19.02 11.67 7.57
CA VAL A 81 17.67 11.16 7.83
C VAL A 81 16.70 11.95 6.94
N MET A 82 16.11 11.28 5.96
CA MET A 82 15.12 11.88 5.07
C MET A 82 13.75 11.24 5.29
N PRO A 83 12.66 12.03 5.26
CA PRO A 83 11.30 11.50 5.35
C PRO A 83 11.02 10.58 4.15
N GLY A 84 10.36 9.45 4.37
CA GLY A 84 9.70 8.73 3.29
C GLY A 84 8.29 9.27 3.08
N VAL A 85 7.65 8.91 1.96
CA VAL A 85 6.23 9.28 1.74
C VAL A 85 5.31 8.80 2.87
N GLY A 86 5.66 7.69 3.53
CA GLY A 86 4.93 7.14 4.67
C GLY A 86 4.85 8.10 5.87
N LEU A 87 5.88 8.92 6.10
CA LEU A 87 5.87 9.91 7.16
C LEU A 87 4.84 11.01 6.90
N TYR A 88 4.81 11.53 5.66
CA TYR A 88 3.88 12.60 5.30
C TYR A 88 2.42 12.16 5.36
N ARG A 89 2.14 10.90 5.04
CA ARG A 89 0.81 10.29 5.22
C ARG A 89 0.38 10.26 6.68
N ILE A 90 1.26 9.75 7.54
CA ILE A 90 1.00 9.65 8.98
C ILE A 90 0.73 11.04 9.56
N GLN A 91 1.46 12.06 9.11
CA GLN A 91 1.28 13.42 9.60
C GLN A 91 0.00 14.08 9.07
N ALA A 92 -0.33 13.91 7.79
CA ALA A 92 -1.58 14.42 7.23
C ALA A 92 -2.80 13.76 7.87
N ASP A 93 -2.76 12.46 8.13
CA ASP A 93 -3.83 11.74 8.82
C ASP A 93 -3.97 12.20 10.29
N ARG A 94 -2.86 12.26 11.03
CA ARG A 94 -2.83 12.74 12.43
C ARG A 94 -3.26 14.20 12.60
N SER A 95 -3.26 15.00 11.53
CA SER A 95 -3.75 16.38 11.58
C SER A 95 -5.27 16.48 11.82
N GLY A 96 -6.01 15.39 11.60
CA GLY A 96 -7.46 15.33 11.77
C GLY A 96 -8.26 16.11 10.72
N ASN A 97 -7.60 16.63 9.68
CA ASN A 97 -8.25 17.44 8.65
C ASN A 97 -7.96 16.97 7.21
N TYR A 98 -7.42 15.77 7.02
CA TYR A 98 -7.32 15.12 5.71
C TYR A 98 -8.70 14.71 5.20
N ALA A 99 -9.08 15.17 4.00
CA ALA A 99 -10.41 14.98 3.42
C ALA A 99 -10.41 14.16 2.11
N GLY A 100 -9.28 13.53 1.74
CA GLY A 100 -9.17 12.61 0.60
C GLY A 100 -8.18 13.04 -0.48
N ALA A 101 -8.17 12.32 -1.61
CA ALA A 101 -7.28 12.56 -2.75
C ALA A 101 -7.98 12.21 -4.09
N GLN A 102 -7.57 12.85 -5.18
CA GLN A 102 -7.97 12.55 -6.55
C GLN A 102 -6.93 11.65 -7.24
N GLU A 103 -7.31 11.09 -8.39
CA GLU A 103 -6.39 10.33 -9.25
C GLU A 103 -5.23 11.20 -9.77
N PRO A 104 -4.05 10.61 -10.07
CA PRO A 104 -2.97 11.33 -10.73
C PRO A 104 -3.33 11.66 -12.19
N GLU A 105 -3.31 12.94 -12.54
CA GLU A 105 -3.47 13.42 -13.91
C GLU A 105 -2.12 13.48 -14.62
N PHE A 106 -2.00 12.96 -15.84
CA PHE A 106 -0.75 12.99 -16.61
C PHE A 106 -0.78 14.03 -17.72
N GLY A 107 0.33 14.73 -17.89
CA GLY A 107 0.60 15.60 -19.02
C GLY A 107 0.93 14.82 -20.30
N PRO A 108 1.05 15.53 -21.43
CA PRO A 108 1.34 14.91 -22.73
C PRO A 108 2.71 14.22 -22.74
N ASP A 109 2.85 13.20 -23.58
CA ASP A 109 4.11 12.47 -23.75
C ASP A 109 5.16 13.32 -24.47
N LEU A 110 6.39 13.29 -23.96
CA LEU A 110 7.57 13.90 -24.58
C LEU A 110 8.61 12.82 -24.84
N THR A 111 9.21 12.83 -26.03
CA THR A 111 10.34 11.96 -26.39
C THR A 111 11.61 12.81 -26.48
N GLN A 112 12.66 12.41 -25.76
CA GLN A 112 13.93 13.13 -25.75
C GLN A 112 15.11 12.16 -25.62
N VAL A 113 16.27 12.57 -26.15
CA VAL A 113 17.53 11.82 -26.07
C VAL A 113 18.42 12.43 -25.00
N PHE A 114 18.78 11.65 -23.97
CA PHE A 114 19.73 12.03 -22.92
C PHE A 114 21.01 11.21 -23.02
N ASN A 115 22.14 11.85 -23.34
CA ASN A 115 23.43 11.18 -23.47
C ASN A 115 23.37 9.88 -24.31
N GLY A 116 22.69 9.96 -25.47
CA GLY A 116 22.51 8.83 -26.41
C GLY A 116 21.39 7.84 -26.06
N VAL A 117 20.63 8.08 -24.99
CA VAL A 117 19.46 7.24 -24.61
C VAL A 117 18.17 7.99 -24.93
N GLU A 118 17.41 7.49 -25.91
CA GLU A 118 16.06 7.97 -26.22
C GLU A 118 15.05 7.42 -25.21
N ILE A 119 14.21 8.30 -24.66
CA ILE A 119 13.17 7.95 -23.69
C ILE A 119 11.91 8.79 -23.92
N THR A 120 10.74 8.16 -23.79
CA THR A 120 9.43 8.81 -23.82
C THR A 120 8.82 8.83 -22.42
N PHE A 121 8.36 10.00 -21.97
CA PHE A 121 7.88 10.22 -20.60
C PHE A 121 6.76 11.26 -20.54
N PRO A 122 5.88 11.24 -19.51
CA PRO A 122 4.85 12.26 -19.40
C PRO A 122 5.51 13.59 -19.07
N GLN A 123 5.07 14.68 -19.70
CA GLN A 123 5.59 16.00 -19.38
C GLN A 123 5.46 16.31 -17.88
N TRP A 124 4.34 15.89 -17.27
CA TRP A 124 4.08 16.06 -15.85
C TRP A 124 3.09 15.02 -15.31
N CYS A 125 3.00 14.92 -13.97
CA CYS A 125 1.92 14.27 -13.26
C CYS A 125 1.40 15.21 -12.17
N LYS A 126 0.08 15.35 -12.04
CA LYS A 126 -0.59 16.18 -11.04
C LYS A 126 -1.41 15.30 -10.10
N TYR A 127 -1.20 15.47 -8.80
CA TYR A 127 -1.94 14.78 -7.74
C TYR A 127 -2.65 15.81 -6.87
N THR A 128 -3.93 15.61 -6.58
CA THR A 128 -4.75 16.57 -5.81
C THR A 128 -5.20 15.93 -4.51
N LEU A 129 -4.96 16.59 -3.38
CA LEU A 129 -5.47 16.23 -2.06
C LEU A 129 -6.60 17.16 -1.65
N SER A 130 -7.48 16.70 -0.78
CA SER A 130 -8.53 17.48 -0.15
C SER A 130 -8.23 17.63 1.33
N LYS A 131 -8.40 18.84 1.87
CA LYS A 131 -8.23 19.16 3.29
C LYS A 131 -9.46 19.88 3.82
N LEU A 132 -9.96 19.46 4.98
CA LEU A 132 -11.03 20.12 5.70
C LEU A 132 -10.50 21.35 6.43
N MET A 133 -10.98 22.52 6.08
CA MET A 133 -10.59 23.75 6.74
C MET A 133 -11.39 23.93 8.04
N PRO A 134 -10.88 24.70 9.03
CA PRO A 134 -11.57 24.93 10.31
C PRO A 134 -12.99 25.50 10.19
N ASN A 135 -13.30 26.15 9.06
CA ASN A 135 -14.64 26.68 8.75
C ASN A 135 -15.61 25.64 8.14
N GLY A 136 -15.21 24.36 8.08
CA GLY A 136 -16.02 23.27 7.55
C GLY A 136 -15.96 23.10 6.02
N THR A 137 -15.16 23.91 5.31
CA THR A 137 -15.05 23.83 3.84
C THR A 137 -13.95 22.85 3.45
N ILE A 138 -14.16 22.05 2.40
CA ILE A 138 -13.11 21.22 1.82
C ILE A 138 -12.36 22.06 0.77
N VAL A 139 -11.03 22.11 0.91
CA VAL A 139 -10.13 22.81 -0.02
C VAL A 139 -9.19 21.81 -0.66
N GLU A 140 -9.00 21.94 -1.98
CA GLU A 140 -8.11 21.08 -2.76
C GLU A 140 -6.70 21.66 -2.86
N PHE A 141 -5.70 20.79 -2.68
CA PHE A 141 -4.28 21.09 -2.78
C PHE A 141 -3.69 20.18 -3.85
N SER A 142 -3.40 20.74 -5.03
CA SER A 142 -2.75 20.00 -6.11
C SER A 142 -1.25 20.24 -6.13
N ALA A 143 -0.51 19.17 -6.39
CA ALA A 143 0.91 19.23 -6.69
C ALA A 143 1.14 18.61 -8.07
N LYS A 144 1.95 19.28 -8.90
CA LYS A 144 2.27 18.87 -10.25
C LYS A 144 3.78 18.72 -10.33
N GLU A 145 4.24 17.51 -10.61
CA GLU A 145 5.64 17.18 -10.83
C GLU A 145 5.91 17.05 -12.32
N TYR A 146 6.93 17.76 -12.82
CA TYR A 146 7.40 17.59 -14.19
C TYR A 146 8.48 16.51 -14.22
N TRP A 147 8.41 15.62 -15.21
CA TRP A 147 9.31 14.46 -15.26
C TRP A 147 10.78 14.87 -15.36
N LEU A 148 11.09 15.88 -16.18
CA LEU A 148 12.45 16.42 -16.37
C LEU A 148 13.05 17.02 -15.10
N GLU A 149 12.22 17.52 -14.19
CA GLU A 149 12.65 18.13 -12.93
C GLU A 149 12.91 17.06 -11.85
N ASN A 150 12.35 15.87 -12.03
CA ASN A 150 12.27 14.86 -10.99
C ASN A 150 13.16 13.66 -11.22
N TYR A 151 13.42 13.28 -12.47
CA TYR A 151 14.14 12.05 -12.76
C TYR A 151 15.55 12.03 -12.17
N ALA A 152 15.94 10.89 -11.61
CA ALA A 152 17.28 10.69 -11.10
C ALA A 152 18.22 10.23 -12.22
N THR A 153 19.43 10.77 -12.27
CA THR A 153 20.43 10.41 -13.27
C THR A 153 21.22 9.16 -12.88
N ALA A 154 21.78 8.46 -13.86
CA ALA A 154 22.55 7.23 -13.65
C ALA A 154 23.88 7.44 -12.90
N GLY A 155 24.29 8.70 -12.71
CA GLY A 155 25.52 9.10 -12.02
C GLY A 155 25.69 10.61 -12.09
N ARG A 156 26.64 11.14 -11.32
CA ARG A 156 26.89 12.59 -11.20
C ARG A 156 27.25 13.27 -12.52
N ASP A 157 27.95 12.54 -13.40
CA ASP A 157 28.52 13.08 -14.63
C ASP A 157 27.69 12.77 -15.88
N THR A 158 26.42 12.37 -15.71
CA THR A 158 25.54 12.01 -16.83
C THR A 158 24.14 12.59 -16.66
N GLN A 159 23.55 13.03 -17.77
CA GLN A 159 22.16 13.46 -17.84
C GLN A 159 21.22 12.30 -18.16
N ALA A 160 21.76 11.10 -18.44
CA ALA A 160 20.94 9.94 -18.70
C ALA A 160 20.20 9.51 -17.42
N PRO A 161 18.89 9.22 -17.49
CA PRO A 161 18.15 8.69 -16.35
C PRO A 161 18.80 7.42 -15.79
N ASN A 162 18.65 7.18 -14.49
CA ASN A 162 19.13 5.95 -13.86
C ASN A 162 18.33 4.75 -14.37
N ALA A 163 18.77 3.55 -13.99
CA ALA A 163 18.14 2.31 -14.47
C ALA A 163 16.64 2.22 -14.14
N MET A 164 16.18 2.88 -13.08
CA MET A 164 14.79 2.89 -12.63
C MET A 164 13.93 3.88 -13.45
N TRP A 165 14.40 5.13 -13.65
CA TRP A 165 13.70 6.14 -14.46
C TRP A 165 13.68 5.82 -15.96
N LYS A 166 14.73 5.17 -16.48
CA LYS A 166 14.77 4.63 -17.86
C LYS A 166 13.68 3.61 -18.13
N LYS A 167 13.44 2.76 -17.13
CA LYS A 167 12.55 1.60 -17.26
C LYS A 167 11.08 1.97 -17.00
N ARG A 168 10.83 3.11 -16.33
CA ARG A 168 9.50 3.43 -15.75
C ARG A 168 9.15 4.92 -15.80
N PRO A 169 9.09 5.51 -17.00
CA PRO A 169 8.91 6.95 -17.13
C PRO A 169 7.60 7.47 -16.50
N TYR A 170 6.52 6.69 -16.55
CA TYR A 170 5.23 6.98 -15.88
C TYR A 170 5.09 6.23 -14.55
N GLY A 171 5.81 5.11 -14.42
CA GLY A 171 5.57 4.14 -13.35
C GLY A 171 6.07 4.58 -11.98
N GLN A 172 6.89 5.63 -11.93
CA GLN A 172 7.20 6.33 -10.67
C GLN A 172 6.06 7.26 -10.22
N LEU A 173 4.98 7.34 -11.00
CA LEU A 173 3.88 8.27 -10.80
C LEU A 173 2.48 7.58 -10.64
N ALA A 174 2.25 6.30 -11.03
CA ALA A 174 0.96 5.56 -10.83
C ALA A 174 1.03 4.00 -10.88
N LYS A 175 0.66 3.26 -9.81
CA LYS A 175 0.82 1.79 -9.54
C LYS A 175 -0.56 1.08 -9.37
N CYS A 176 -0.91 0.02 -10.13
CA CYS A 176 -2.31 -0.54 -10.20
C CYS A 176 -2.46 -2.09 -10.41
N PHE A 177 -3.67 -2.63 -10.16
CA PHE A 177 -4.16 -4.03 -10.33
C PHE A 177 -4.98 -4.23 -11.62
N ASP A 178 -5.22 -5.47 -12.06
CA ASP A 178 -6.17 -5.76 -13.16
C ASP A 178 -7.66 -5.67 -12.75
N ASP A 179 -8.55 -5.81 -13.73
CA ASP A 179 -10.01 -5.66 -13.57
C ASP A 179 -10.73 -6.87 -12.95
N GLU A 180 -10.00 -7.98 -12.77
CA GLU A 180 -10.52 -9.20 -12.13
C GLU A 180 -10.23 -9.26 -10.63
N THR A 181 -9.50 -8.28 -10.09
CA THR A 181 -9.09 -8.27 -8.68
C THR A 181 -10.24 -7.80 -7.77
N GLU A 182 -10.49 -8.58 -6.73
CA GLU A 182 -11.40 -8.27 -5.62
C GLU A 182 -10.63 -7.67 -4.44
N ILE A 183 -11.23 -6.71 -3.76
CA ILE A 183 -10.73 -6.10 -2.53
C ILE A 183 -11.68 -6.36 -1.37
N LEU A 184 -11.13 -6.54 -0.17
CA LEU A 184 -11.93 -6.73 1.04
C LEU A 184 -12.57 -5.40 1.49
N THR A 185 -13.87 -5.44 1.74
CA THR A 185 -14.68 -4.33 2.28
C THR A 185 -15.43 -4.80 3.53
N ASP A 186 -16.08 -3.87 4.24
CA ASP A 186 -17.00 -4.17 5.33
C ASP A 186 -18.27 -4.94 4.91
N GLU A 187 -18.51 -5.10 3.60
CA GLU A 187 -19.55 -5.95 3.04
C GLU A 187 -19.01 -7.25 2.42
N GLY A 188 -17.73 -7.59 2.69
CA GLY A 188 -17.05 -8.76 2.14
C GLY A 188 -16.15 -8.40 0.95
N PHE A 189 -15.67 -9.40 0.21
CA PHE A 189 -14.85 -9.15 -0.98
C PHE A 189 -15.71 -8.66 -2.15
N GLN A 190 -15.28 -7.56 -2.77
CA GLN A 190 -15.94 -6.95 -3.91
C GLN A 190 -14.92 -6.70 -5.03
N LEU A 191 -15.31 -6.93 -6.28
CA LEU A 191 -14.51 -6.48 -7.43
C LEU A 191 -14.24 -4.98 -7.33
N PHE A 192 -13.03 -4.53 -7.68
CA PHE A 192 -12.69 -3.10 -7.66
C PHE A 192 -13.72 -2.22 -8.38
N SER A 193 -14.26 -2.72 -9.50
CA SER A 193 -15.28 -2.06 -10.31
C SER A 193 -16.68 -2.00 -9.69
N LYS A 194 -16.91 -2.68 -8.57
CA LYS A 194 -18.22 -2.84 -7.92
C LYS A 194 -18.17 -2.55 -6.42
N VAL A 195 -17.12 -1.88 -5.94
CA VAL A 195 -16.99 -1.54 -4.52
C VAL A 195 -18.12 -0.60 -4.12
N THR A 196 -18.81 -0.97 -3.04
CA THR A 196 -19.90 -0.21 -2.41
C THR A 196 -19.71 -0.06 -0.91
N GLY A 197 -18.98 -0.99 -0.28
CA GLY A 197 -18.62 -0.93 1.13
C GLY A 197 -17.36 -0.09 1.40
N LYS A 198 -17.06 0.15 2.67
CA LYS A 198 -15.80 0.74 3.11
C LYS A 198 -14.68 -0.26 2.94
N ILE A 199 -13.57 0.17 2.35
CA ILE A 199 -12.41 -0.69 2.12
C ILE A 199 -11.73 -0.98 3.45
N LEU A 200 -11.31 -2.23 3.65
CA LEU A 200 -10.56 -2.61 4.84
C LEU A 200 -9.06 -2.54 4.61
N GLN A 201 -8.39 -1.85 5.53
CA GLN A 201 -6.94 -1.74 5.60
C GLN A 201 -6.39 -2.66 6.68
N VAL A 202 -5.13 -3.06 6.53
CA VAL A 202 -4.43 -3.87 7.54
C VAL A 202 -3.53 -2.97 8.38
N THR A 203 -3.77 -2.92 9.70
CA THR A 203 -2.96 -2.20 10.69
C THR A 203 -2.32 -3.20 11.68
N THR A 204 -1.57 -2.72 12.65
CA THR A 204 -1.05 -3.55 13.75
C THR A 204 -2.15 -4.18 14.61
N ASN A 205 -3.36 -3.61 14.59
CA ASN A 205 -4.52 -4.10 15.33
C ASN A 205 -5.43 -5.00 14.46
N GLY A 206 -4.98 -5.41 13.28
CA GLY A 206 -5.74 -6.25 12.35
C GLY A 206 -6.46 -5.43 11.29
N LEU A 207 -7.71 -5.78 10.99
CA LEU A 207 -8.52 -5.05 10.02
C LEU A 207 -9.12 -3.78 10.64
N GLU A 208 -9.07 -2.69 9.88
CA GLU A 208 -9.74 -1.44 10.19
C GLU A 208 -10.42 -0.88 8.94
N SER A 209 -11.54 -0.17 9.11
CA SER A 209 -12.23 0.47 7.98
C SER A 209 -11.46 1.69 7.50
N SER A 210 -11.54 1.95 6.20
CA SER A 210 -11.01 3.14 5.53
C SER A 210 -12.08 3.77 4.67
N SER A 211 -12.07 5.10 4.57
CA SER A 211 -12.90 5.86 3.62
C SER A 211 -12.33 5.89 2.20
N ALA A 212 -11.29 5.09 1.93
CA ALA A 212 -10.69 4.98 0.61
C ALA A 212 -11.70 4.46 -0.43
N ILE A 213 -11.57 4.98 -1.65
CA ILE A 213 -12.42 4.62 -2.79
C ILE A 213 -11.50 4.13 -3.92
N PRO A 214 -11.85 3.04 -4.63
CA PRO A 214 -11.06 2.62 -5.77
C PRO A 214 -11.23 3.54 -6.95
N PHE A 215 -10.22 3.54 -7.81
CA PHE A 215 -10.13 4.41 -8.96
C PHE A 215 -9.59 3.61 -10.16
N VAL A 216 -9.83 4.06 -11.39
CA VAL A 216 -9.60 3.27 -12.61
C VAL A 216 -8.92 4.08 -13.70
N GLN A 217 -7.90 3.50 -14.31
CA GLN A 217 -7.16 4.14 -15.39
C GLN A 217 -7.00 3.21 -16.60
N PRO A 218 -6.93 3.75 -17.83
CA PRO A 218 -6.59 2.95 -18.99
C PRO A 218 -5.13 2.48 -18.92
N TYR A 219 -4.89 1.22 -19.27
CA TYR A 219 -3.55 0.64 -19.35
C TYR A 219 -3.60 -0.63 -20.19
N SER A 220 -2.83 -0.68 -21.28
CA SER A 220 -2.75 -1.87 -22.16
C SER A 220 -1.36 -2.49 -22.16
N GLY A 221 -0.54 -2.15 -21.17
CA GLY A 221 0.84 -2.62 -21.08
C GLY A 221 0.97 -3.99 -20.42
N SER A 222 2.22 -4.40 -20.25
CA SER A 222 2.56 -5.67 -19.62
C SER A 222 2.11 -5.73 -18.16
N MET A 223 1.78 -6.90 -17.65
CA MET A 223 1.41 -7.17 -16.27
C MET A 223 2.31 -8.26 -15.70
N VAL A 224 2.69 -8.13 -14.43
CA VAL A 224 3.33 -9.21 -13.68
C VAL A 224 2.23 -10.05 -13.08
N THR A 225 2.18 -11.31 -13.49
CA THR A 225 1.07 -12.21 -13.18
C THR A 225 1.59 -13.47 -12.50
N ALA A 226 0.94 -13.84 -11.40
CA ALA A 226 0.97 -15.19 -10.86
C ALA A 226 -0.39 -15.83 -11.15
N ASN A 227 -0.42 -17.02 -11.75
CA ASN A 227 -1.67 -17.72 -12.04
C ASN A 227 -1.67 -19.12 -11.42
N GLY A 228 -1.89 -19.22 -10.11
CA GLY A 228 -2.02 -20.50 -9.42
C GLY A 228 -3.10 -20.48 -8.35
N SER A 229 -3.58 -21.65 -7.95
CA SER A 229 -4.71 -21.78 -7.02
C SER A 229 -4.46 -21.17 -5.63
N ARG A 230 -3.18 -21.11 -5.20
CA ARG A 230 -2.78 -20.59 -3.88
C ARG A 230 -2.30 -19.14 -3.87
N LEU A 231 -1.88 -18.64 -5.02
CA LEU A 231 -1.36 -17.30 -5.21
C LEU A 231 -1.70 -16.90 -6.64
N ASN A 232 -2.55 -15.90 -6.76
CA ASN A 232 -3.00 -15.39 -8.03
C ASN A 232 -3.22 -13.89 -7.93
N PHE A 233 -2.55 -13.17 -8.82
CA PHE A 233 -2.61 -11.73 -8.97
C PHE A 233 -2.16 -11.37 -10.37
N SER A 234 -2.66 -10.26 -10.88
CA SER A 234 -2.11 -9.60 -12.06
C SER A 234 -2.01 -8.12 -11.75
N VAL A 235 -0.80 -7.60 -11.77
CA VAL A 235 -0.53 -6.21 -11.40
C VAL A 235 0.39 -5.57 -12.41
N THR A 236 0.27 -4.25 -12.52
CA THR A 236 1.23 -3.46 -13.27
C THR A 236 2.65 -3.72 -12.73
N PRO A 237 3.70 -3.69 -13.56
CA PRO A 237 5.04 -4.02 -13.13
C PRO A 237 5.53 -3.11 -11.99
N ASN A 238 4.89 -1.96 -11.77
CA ASN A 238 5.22 -0.98 -10.73
C ASN A 238 4.45 -1.10 -9.45
N HIS A 239 3.54 -2.06 -9.36
CA HIS A 239 2.82 -2.34 -8.16
C HIS A 239 3.74 -2.77 -7.01
N ASP A 240 3.51 -2.23 -5.82
CA ASP A 240 4.20 -2.67 -4.60
C ASP A 240 3.58 -3.99 -4.10
N MET A 241 4.37 -5.06 -4.14
CA MET A 241 4.01 -6.35 -3.59
C MET A 241 4.54 -6.45 -2.16
N LEU A 242 3.68 -6.82 -1.21
CA LEU A 242 4.14 -7.11 0.14
C LEU A 242 4.77 -8.51 0.18
N THR A 243 6.00 -8.62 0.67
CA THR A 243 6.74 -9.89 0.75
C THR A 243 7.36 -10.09 2.14
N ASN A 244 7.90 -11.29 2.38
CA ASN A 244 8.74 -11.58 3.54
C ASN A 244 9.99 -10.69 3.66
N ASN A 245 10.39 -10.02 2.58
CA ASN A 245 11.52 -9.08 2.55
C ASN A 245 11.04 -7.61 2.54
N GLY A 246 9.79 -7.35 2.94
CA GLY A 246 9.16 -6.03 2.85
C GLY A 246 8.47 -5.77 1.51
N LYS A 247 8.19 -4.49 1.23
CA LYS A 247 7.55 -4.08 -0.03
C LYS A 247 8.56 -4.11 -1.17
N VAL A 248 8.22 -4.81 -2.25
CA VAL A 248 9.04 -4.92 -3.46
C VAL A 248 8.16 -4.75 -4.68
N GLU A 249 8.62 -3.97 -5.65
CA GLU A 249 7.89 -3.79 -6.90
C GLU A 249 7.72 -5.11 -7.66
N ALA A 250 6.57 -5.31 -8.29
CA ALA A 250 6.25 -6.55 -9.00
C ALA A 250 7.27 -6.90 -10.09
N ALA A 251 7.79 -5.93 -10.85
CA ALA A 251 8.85 -6.15 -11.84
C ALA A 251 10.14 -6.64 -11.21
N THR A 252 10.50 -6.07 -10.06
CA THR A 252 11.71 -6.44 -9.31
C THR A 252 11.55 -7.83 -8.72
N LEU A 253 10.37 -8.13 -8.18
CA LEU A 253 10.00 -9.46 -7.73
C LEU A 253 10.09 -10.48 -8.88
N TYR A 254 9.55 -10.16 -10.05
CA TYR A 254 9.70 -10.97 -11.26
C TYR A 254 11.17 -11.20 -11.62
N GLN A 255 12.00 -10.16 -11.63
CA GLN A 255 13.41 -10.28 -12.00
C GLN A 255 14.20 -11.15 -11.01
N LYS A 256 13.99 -10.95 -9.71
CA LYS A 256 14.73 -11.62 -8.63
C LYS A 256 14.18 -12.99 -8.26
N ALA A 257 12.92 -13.29 -8.57
CA ALA A 257 12.33 -14.61 -8.30
C ALA A 257 13.05 -15.69 -9.13
N THR A 258 13.27 -16.83 -8.48
CA THR A 258 13.90 -18.01 -9.07
C THR A 258 13.00 -19.23 -8.87
N THR A 259 13.44 -20.42 -9.24
CA THR A 259 12.74 -21.67 -8.92
C THR A 259 12.76 -22.00 -7.42
N ASP A 260 13.67 -21.40 -6.66
CA ASP A 260 13.77 -21.52 -5.20
C ASP A 260 12.62 -20.78 -4.49
N SER A 261 11.69 -21.57 -3.93
CA SER A 261 10.50 -21.10 -3.21
C SER A 261 10.77 -20.50 -1.82
N SER A 262 12.00 -20.62 -1.28
CA SER A 262 12.33 -20.11 0.05
C SER A 262 12.63 -18.61 0.07
N LYS A 263 12.99 -18.01 -1.08
CA LYS A 263 13.50 -16.64 -1.16
C LYS A 263 12.42 -15.58 -1.03
N TRP A 264 11.26 -15.84 -1.63
CA TRP A 264 10.18 -14.87 -1.75
C TRP A 264 8.88 -15.51 -1.34
N ALA A 265 8.15 -14.85 -0.44
CA ALA A 265 6.80 -15.24 -0.08
C ALA A 265 5.93 -14.01 0.13
N ILE A 266 4.66 -14.08 -0.29
CA ILE A 266 3.66 -13.04 -0.07
C ILE A 266 2.81 -13.42 1.15
N PRO A 267 2.64 -12.52 2.14
CA PRO A 267 1.73 -12.74 3.26
C PRO A 267 0.28 -12.85 2.80
N ARG A 268 -0.46 -13.76 3.43
CA ARG A 268 -1.86 -14.06 3.13
C ARG A 268 -2.80 -13.90 4.31
N SER A 269 -2.25 -13.91 5.51
CA SER A 269 -2.98 -13.80 6.75
C SER A 269 -2.67 -12.47 7.40
N VAL A 270 -3.70 -11.85 7.97
CA VAL A 270 -3.55 -10.69 8.83
C VAL A 270 -3.00 -11.13 10.19
N VAL A 271 -2.04 -10.38 10.71
CA VAL A 271 -1.55 -10.52 12.08
C VAL A 271 -2.11 -9.34 12.87
N SER A 272 -2.71 -9.62 14.02
CA SER A 272 -3.36 -8.62 14.86
C SER A 272 -2.92 -8.76 16.31
N ASN A 273 -2.60 -7.62 16.93
CA ASN A 273 -2.34 -7.52 18.38
C ASN A 273 -3.59 -7.14 19.17
N ARG A 274 -4.77 -7.21 18.56
CA ARG A 274 -6.03 -6.81 19.19
C ARG A 274 -6.38 -7.73 20.37
N PRO A 275 -6.60 -7.18 21.58
CA PRO A 275 -7.03 -7.98 22.72
C PRO A 275 -8.44 -8.52 22.52
N ASP A 276 -8.77 -9.56 23.27
CA ASP A 276 -10.12 -10.11 23.30
C ASP A 276 -11.14 -9.04 23.73
N ALA A 277 -12.22 -8.92 22.96
CA ALA A 277 -13.39 -8.16 23.36
C ALA A 277 -14.05 -8.81 24.57
N ASN A 278 -14.80 -8.04 25.37
CA ASN A 278 -15.55 -8.54 26.52
C ASN A 278 -16.80 -9.33 26.09
N ILE A 279 -16.57 -10.52 25.52
CA ILE A 279 -17.58 -11.47 25.06
C ILE A 279 -17.15 -12.87 25.47
N SER A 280 -18.09 -13.67 25.96
CA SER A 280 -17.81 -15.04 26.35
C SER A 280 -17.66 -15.95 25.12
N ASP A 281 -16.81 -16.97 25.24
CA ASP A 281 -16.63 -17.95 24.18
C ASP A 281 -17.94 -18.68 23.86
N GLN A 282 -18.81 -18.94 24.85
CA GLN A 282 -20.12 -19.55 24.60
C GLN A 282 -20.99 -18.73 23.64
N LEU A 283 -20.93 -17.39 23.72
CA LEU A 283 -21.65 -16.52 22.79
C LEU A 283 -21.04 -16.54 21.39
N LEU A 284 -19.70 -16.59 21.29
CA LEU A 284 -19.00 -16.72 20.00
C LEU A 284 -19.35 -18.04 19.30
N TYR A 285 -19.32 -19.16 20.04
CA TYR A 285 -19.78 -20.46 19.53
C TYR A 285 -21.25 -20.41 19.09
N LEU A 286 -22.12 -19.79 19.90
CA LEU A 286 -23.53 -19.65 19.56
C LEU A 286 -23.72 -18.88 18.24
N VAL A 287 -23.01 -17.77 18.03
CA VAL A 287 -23.06 -17.01 16.77
C VAL A 287 -22.68 -17.89 15.58
N GLY A 288 -21.57 -18.63 15.64
CA GLY A 288 -21.16 -19.51 14.54
C GLY A 288 -22.18 -20.62 14.25
N TYR A 289 -22.75 -21.24 15.28
CA TYR A 289 -23.81 -22.24 15.12
C TYR A 289 -25.11 -21.64 14.54
N LEU A 290 -25.44 -20.39 14.87
CA LEU A 290 -26.60 -19.69 14.31
C LEU A 290 -26.38 -19.31 12.84
N LEU A 291 -25.17 -18.90 12.46
CA LEU A 291 -24.82 -18.65 11.07
C LEU A 291 -25.03 -19.92 10.23
N ALA A 292 -24.64 -21.08 10.75
CA ALA A 292 -24.83 -22.39 10.12
C ALA A 292 -26.31 -22.81 10.06
N ASP A 293 -26.86 -23.29 11.19
CA ASP A 293 -28.15 -23.99 11.26
C ASP A 293 -29.25 -23.16 11.95
N GLY A 294 -28.96 -21.90 12.29
CA GLY A 294 -29.90 -21.01 12.96
C GLY A 294 -31.04 -20.52 12.06
N TYR A 295 -32.21 -20.28 12.65
CA TYR A 295 -33.30 -19.52 12.02
C TYR A 295 -34.07 -18.71 13.06
N HIS A 296 -34.57 -17.54 12.65
CA HIS A 296 -35.44 -16.71 13.49
C HIS A 296 -36.87 -17.27 13.45
N SER A 297 -37.44 -17.56 14.62
CA SER A 297 -38.72 -18.27 14.74
C SER A 297 -39.93 -17.37 15.03
N GLY A 298 -39.72 -16.06 15.21
CA GLY A 298 -40.73 -15.08 15.64
C GLY A 298 -40.19 -14.19 16.76
N TYR A 299 -41.00 -13.24 17.28
CA TYR A 299 -40.55 -12.20 18.23
C TYR A 299 -39.65 -12.76 19.34
N HIS A 300 -38.41 -12.26 19.36
CA HIS A 300 -37.34 -12.51 20.34
C HIS A 300 -36.81 -13.95 20.44
N GLN A 301 -37.08 -14.84 19.48
CA GLN A 301 -36.61 -16.23 19.53
C GLN A 301 -35.87 -16.68 18.27
N ILE A 302 -34.68 -17.21 18.48
CA ILE A 302 -33.87 -17.90 17.48
C ILE A 302 -33.73 -19.38 17.84
N ARG A 303 -33.64 -20.24 16.82
CA ARG A 303 -33.57 -21.68 17.01
C ARG A 303 -32.48 -22.32 16.17
N VAL A 304 -31.87 -23.36 16.73
CA VAL A 304 -30.96 -24.26 16.03
C VAL A 304 -31.54 -25.67 16.10
N SER A 305 -31.83 -26.28 14.95
CA SER A 305 -32.46 -27.61 14.88
C SER A 305 -31.56 -28.62 14.17
N VAL A 306 -31.02 -29.57 14.92
CA VAL A 306 -29.99 -30.51 14.45
C VAL A 306 -30.33 -31.96 14.85
N SER A 307 -29.82 -32.93 14.08
CA SER A 307 -30.02 -34.37 14.33
C SER A 307 -28.72 -35.16 14.55
N ARG A 308 -27.55 -34.55 14.32
CA ARG A 308 -26.25 -35.20 14.54
C ARG A 308 -25.86 -35.08 16.02
N LEU A 309 -25.39 -36.18 16.61
CA LEU A 309 -25.10 -36.26 18.05
C LEU A 309 -24.08 -35.21 18.50
N TYR A 310 -22.95 -35.05 17.79
CA TYR A 310 -21.94 -34.05 18.14
C TYR A 310 -22.50 -32.61 18.14
N LYS A 311 -23.37 -32.25 17.18
CA LYS A 311 -24.02 -30.94 17.16
C LYS A 311 -24.96 -30.74 18.36
N ILE A 312 -25.63 -31.82 18.77
CA ILE A 312 -26.53 -31.82 19.93
C ILE A 312 -25.70 -31.59 21.20
N GLU A 313 -24.60 -32.31 21.37
CA GLU A 313 -23.67 -32.18 22.50
C GLU A 313 -23.06 -30.78 22.57
N ALA A 314 -22.61 -30.24 21.43
CA ALA A 314 -22.11 -28.87 21.32
C ALA A 314 -23.14 -27.84 21.83
N LEU A 315 -24.39 -27.90 21.36
CA LEU A 315 -25.45 -26.96 21.80
C LEU A 315 -25.84 -27.14 23.28
N PHE A 316 -25.80 -28.36 23.81
CA PHE A 316 -25.98 -28.59 25.25
C PHE A 316 -24.83 -27.98 26.07
N SER A 317 -23.59 -28.13 25.61
CA SER A 317 -22.40 -27.64 26.32
C SER A 317 -22.36 -26.12 26.47
N LEU A 318 -23.04 -25.37 25.59
CA LEU A 318 -23.16 -23.92 25.72
C LEU A 318 -23.94 -23.50 26.97
N GLY A 319 -24.94 -24.29 27.38
CA GLY A 319 -25.80 -23.94 28.53
C GLY A 319 -26.65 -22.67 28.36
N LEU A 320 -26.74 -22.11 27.14
CA LEU A 320 -27.44 -20.84 26.86
C LEU A 320 -28.90 -21.00 26.39
N HIS A 321 -29.37 -22.22 26.14
CA HIS A 321 -30.69 -22.46 25.58
C HIS A 321 -31.78 -22.28 26.65
N SER A 322 -32.88 -21.62 26.29
CA SER A 322 -34.05 -21.49 27.18
C SER A 322 -35.00 -22.69 27.10
N LYS A 323 -34.97 -23.42 25.98
CA LYS A 323 -35.85 -24.57 25.76
C LYS A 323 -35.24 -25.56 24.77
N VAL A 324 -35.38 -26.85 25.06
CA VAL A 324 -35.11 -27.95 24.11
C VAL A 324 -36.42 -28.65 23.78
N SER A 325 -36.64 -28.92 22.50
CA SER A 325 -37.82 -29.66 22.00
C SER A 325 -37.43 -30.64 20.90
N VAL A 326 -38.30 -31.61 20.63
CA VAL A 326 -38.12 -32.55 19.52
C VAL A 326 -39.02 -32.13 18.36
N LYS A 327 -38.42 -31.91 17.19
CA LYS A 327 -39.13 -31.66 15.94
C LYS A 327 -39.26 -32.98 15.18
N LYS A 328 -40.49 -33.49 15.10
CA LYS A 328 -40.85 -34.75 14.43
C LYS A 328 -40.84 -34.61 12.91
N ASP A 329 -39.64 -34.45 12.35
CA ASP A 329 -39.42 -34.31 10.89
C ASP A 329 -39.10 -35.66 10.23
N ALA A 330 -38.88 -36.76 10.96
CA ALA A 330 -38.62 -38.08 10.37
C ALA A 330 -39.77 -38.52 9.46
N GLY A 331 -39.42 -38.98 8.26
CA GLY A 331 -40.36 -39.37 7.22
C GLY A 331 -40.88 -38.20 6.37
N ARG A 332 -40.60 -36.94 6.72
CA ARG A 332 -40.99 -35.78 5.92
C ARG A 332 -40.28 -35.79 4.57
N GLU A 333 -41.06 -35.64 3.52
CA GLU A 333 -40.59 -35.60 2.14
C GLU A 333 -40.57 -34.16 1.61
N ALA A 334 -39.44 -33.76 1.05
CA ALA A 334 -39.27 -32.52 0.32
C ALA A 334 -39.09 -32.86 -1.16
N VAL A 335 -40.00 -32.37 -2.00
CA VAL A 335 -39.92 -32.58 -3.45
C VAL A 335 -39.01 -31.52 -4.05
N THR A 336 -37.94 -31.97 -4.68
CA THR A 336 -37.11 -31.14 -5.55
C THR A 336 -37.52 -31.37 -7.00
N GLY A 337 -37.14 -30.51 -7.92
CA GLY A 337 -37.49 -30.69 -9.34
C GLY A 337 -37.01 -32.00 -9.97
N LYS A 338 -36.11 -32.76 -9.32
CA LYS A 338 -35.49 -33.98 -9.86
C LYS A 338 -35.57 -35.22 -8.95
N ARG A 339 -35.84 -35.07 -7.64
CA ARG A 339 -35.97 -36.19 -6.69
C ARG A 339 -36.73 -35.81 -5.42
N ILE A 340 -37.19 -36.82 -4.70
CA ILE A 340 -37.75 -36.70 -3.35
C ILE A 340 -36.62 -36.83 -2.33
N ILE A 341 -36.51 -35.86 -1.42
CA ILE A 341 -35.60 -35.90 -0.28
C ILE A 341 -36.39 -36.25 0.96
N LYS A 342 -36.14 -37.43 1.52
CA LYS A 342 -36.78 -37.90 2.74
C LYS A 342 -35.90 -37.60 3.96
N THR A 343 -36.48 -36.94 4.95
CA THR A 343 -35.80 -36.70 6.23
C THR A 343 -35.76 -38.00 7.03
N ILE A 344 -34.56 -38.47 7.37
CA ILE A 344 -34.37 -39.79 7.98
C ILE A 344 -34.59 -39.76 9.50
N ARG A 345 -34.33 -38.62 10.16
CA ARG A 345 -34.32 -38.51 11.62
C ARG A 345 -35.04 -37.26 12.09
N ASP A 346 -35.65 -37.38 13.26
CA ASP A 346 -36.13 -36.23 14.02
C ASP A 346 -34.96 -35.32 14.42
N LYS A 347 -35.27 -34.04 14.66
CA LYS A 347 -34.28 -33.04 15.06
C LYS A 347 -34.52 -32.61 16.49
N LYS A 348 -33.46 -32.45 17.27
CA LYS A 348 -33.54 -31.67 18.52
C LYS A 348 -33.46 -30.19 18.16
N SER A 349 -34.42 -29.41 18.65
CA SER A 349 -34.52 -27.97 18.44
C SER A 349 -34.22 -27.23 19.73
N PHE A 350 -33.13 -26.48 19.73
CA PHE A 350 -32.70 -25.62 20.82
C PHE A 350 -33.21 -24.20 20.55
N THR A 351 -33.84 -23.59 21.54
CA THR A 351 -34.38 -22.23 21.48
C THR A 351 -33.54 -21.31 22.35
N TYR A 352 -33.23 -20.13 21.83
CA TYR A 352 -32.47 -19.10 22.49
C TYR A 352 -33.23 -17.78 22.41
N ASP A 353 -33.04 -16.92 23.41
CA ASP A 353 -33.50 -15.54 23.35
C ASP A 353 -32.63 -14.76 22.37
N PHE A 354 -33.24 -14.02 21.44
CA PHE A 354 -32.51 -13.26 20.43
C PHE A 354 -31.67 -12.12 21.04
N SER A 355 -32.04 -11.62 22.23
CA SER A 355 -31.27 -10.58 22.93
C SER A 355 -29.82 -11.01 23.20
N LEU A 356 -29.54 -12.32 23.33
CA LEU A 356 -28.19 -12.87 23.52
C LEU A 356 -27.22 -12.49 22.39
N VAL A 357 -27.72 -12.36 21.16
CA VAL A 357 -26.90 -12.13 19.95
C VAL A 357 -27.30 -10.90 19.14
N SER A 358 -28.40 -10.23 19.52
CA SER A 358 -28.93 -9.06 18.81
C SER A 358 -27.95 -7.88 18.67
N LYS A 359 -26.93 -7.81 19.53
CA LYS A 359 -25.85 -6.80 19.43
C LYS A 359 -24.80 -7.12 18.36
N TYR A 360 -24.77 -8.37 17.89
CA TYR A 360 -23.72 -8.91 17.02
C TYR A 360 -24.25 -9.22 15.63
N MET A 361 -25.51 -9.68 15.55
CA MET A 361 -26.15 -10.08 14.31
C MET A 361 -27.65 -9.79 14.29
N THR A 362 -28.18 -9.67 13.08
CA THR A 362 -29.60 -9.48 12.79
C THR A 362 -30.32 -10.83 12.59
N ALA A 363 -31.66 -10.78 12.56
CA ALA A 363 -32.51 -11.96 12.38
C ALA A 363 -32.30 -12.68 11.02
N ASP A 364 -31.90 -11.94 9.98
CA ASP A 364 -31.57 -12.44 8.64
C ASP A 364 -30.11 -12.89 8.50
N LYS A 365 -29.42 -13.08 9.64
CA LYS A 365 -28.03 -13.54 9.74
C LYS A 365 -26.97 -12.56 9.22
N ARG A 366 -27.27 -11.26 9.11
CA ARG A 366 -26.25 -10.25 8.86
C ARG A 366 -25.50 -9.99 10.16
N VAL A 367 -24.18 -10.08 10.11
CA VAL A 367 -23.32 -9.77 11.24
C VAL A 367 -22.85 -8.34 11.11
N HIS A 368 -22.85 -7.57 12.19
CA HIS A 368 -22.39 -6.19 12.16
C HIS A 368 -20.88 -6.13 11.90
N PRO A 369 -20.41 -5.45 10.83
CA PRO A 369 -18.98 -5.40 10.51
C PRO A 369 -18.15 -4.83 11.66
N GLU A 370 -18.63 -3.76 12.31
CA GLU A 370 -17.98 -3.17 13.49
C GLU A 370 -17.76 -4.18 14.62
N TRP A 371 -18.68 -5.12 14.81
CA TRP A 371 -18.49 -6.18 15.79
C TRP A 371 -17.38 -7.14 15.36
N ILE A 372 -17.35 -7.56 14.08
CA ILE A 372 -16.29 -8.43 13.56
C ILE A 372 -14.91 -7.76 13.72
N LEU A 373 -14.81 -6.48 13.35
CA LEU A 373 -13.58 -5.70 13.46
C LEU A 373 -13.14 -5.48 14.91
N SER A 374 -14.06 -5.59 15.88
CA SER A 374 -13.74 -5.50 17.31
C SER A 374 -13.14 -6.79 17.90
N LEU A 375 -13.29 -7.95 17.24
CA LEU A 375 -12.84 -9.24 17.76
C LEU A 375 -11.33 -9.44 17.61
N SER A 376 -10.71 -10.09 18.59
CA SER A 376 -9.35 -10.61 18.42
C SER A 376 -9.32 -11.74 17.37
N SER A 377 -8.13 -12.08 16.86
CA SER A 377 -7.99 -13.22 15.95
C SER A 377 -8.43 -14.55 16.57
N ARG A 378 -8.25 -14.73 17.89
CA ARG A 378 -8.74 -15.91 18.62
C ARG A 378 -10.26 -15.98 18.61
N GLN A 379 -10.92 -14.87 18.93
CA GLN A 379 -12.38 -14.80 19.00
C GLN A 379 -13.02 -14.96 17.62
N ALA A 380 -12.48 -14.29 16.59
CA ALA A 380 -12.92 -14.49 15.21
C ALA A 380 -12.77 -15.95 14.78
N LYS A 381 -11.65 -16.61 15.16
CA LYS A 381 -11.41 -18.02 14.88
C LYS A 381 -12.46 -18.94 15.53
N ILE A 382 -12.92 -18.67 16.75
CA ILE A 382 -14.02 -19.44 17.37
C ILE A 382 -15.28 -19.40 16.51
N VAL A 383 -15.67 -18.21 16.01
CA VAL A 383 -16.89 -18.05 15.20
C VAL A 383 -16.74 -18.79 13.85
N VAL A 384 -15.58 -18.65 13.20
CA VAL A 384 -15.27 -19.35 11.93
C VAL A 384 -15.28 -20.87 12.11
N ASP A 385 -14.63 -21.36 13.16
CA ASP A 385 -14.47 -22.79 13.40
C ASP A 385 -15.79 -23.45 13.79
N SER A 386 -16.62 -22.77 14.60
CA SER A 386 -17.96 -23.26 14.96
C SER A 386 -18.95 -23.24 13.80
N LEU A 387 -18.88 -22.24 12.91
CA LEU A 387 -19.62 -22.26 11.64
C LEU A 387 -19.20 -23.47 10.78
N LEU A 388 -17.90 -23.72 10.64
CA LEU A 388 -17.37 -24.84 9.87
C LEU A 388 -17.65 -26.20 10.53
N GLU A 389 -17.76 -26.28 11.84
CA GLU A 389 -18.16 -27.50 12.56
C GLU A 389 -19.59 -27.93 12.15
N PHE A 390 -20.46 -26.96 11.93
CA PHE A 390 -21.87 -27.21 11.62
C PHE A 390 -22.14 -27.32 10.12
N ASP A 391 -21.60 -26.41 9.31
CA ASP A 391 -21.92 -26.29 7.87
C ASP A 391 -20.69 -26.47 6.96
N GLY A 392 -19.53 -26.75 7.55
CA GLY A 392 -18.30 -26.98 6.83
C GLY A 392 -18.08 -28.43 6.39
N SER A 393 -17.10 -28.60 5.53
CA SER A 393 -16.52 -29.88 5.16
C SER A 393 -15.01 -29.80 5.24
N HIS A 394 -14.37 -30.91 5.63
CA HIS A 394 -12.92 -31.00 5.68
C HIS A 394 -12.45 -32.23 4.92
N ASN A 395 -11.33 -32.10 4.19
CA ASN A 395 -10.63 -33.22 3.58
C ASN A 395 -9.13 -33.04 3.87
N GLY A 396 -8.62 -33.79 4.85
CA GLY A 396 -7.29 -33.54 5.41
C GLY A 396 -7.19 -32.13 5.99
N SER A 397 -6.21 -31.37 5.52
CA SER A 397 -5.98 -29.96 5.92
C SER A 397 -6.87 -28.95 5.19
N VAL A 398 -7.64 -29.37 4.18
CA VAL A 398 -8.47 -28.45 3.38
C VAL A 398 -9.83 -28.29 4.05
N ARG A 399 -10.13 -27.06 4.49
CA ARG A 399 -11.40 -26.68 5.13
C ARG A 399 -12.25 -25.89 4.14
N ARG A 400 -13.53 -26.23 4.04
CA ARG A 400 -14.44 -25.66 3.04
C ARG A 400 -15.80 -25.33 3.62
N LEU A 401 -16.39 -24.23 3.15
CA LEU A 401 -17.77 -23.84 3.44
C LEU A 401 -18.57 -23.80 2.14
N HIS A 402 -19.76 -24.40 2.14
CA HIS A 402 -20.75 -24.22 1.09
C HIS A 402 -21.84 -23.28 1.61
N GLN A 403 -22.05 -22.13 0.98
CA GLN A 403 -23.04 -21.17 1.47
C GLN A 403 -23.83 -20.53 0.33
N ARG A 404 -25.11 -20.24 0.59
CA ARG A 404 -26.03 -19.56 -0.33
C ARG A 404 -26.48 -18.20 0.21
N ASN A 405 -26.50 -18.03 1.53
CA ASN A 405 -26.90 -16.78 2.14
C ASN A 405 -25.76 -15.76 2.03
N THR A 406 -26.01 -14.66 1.32
CA THR A 406 -25.04 -13.58 1.07
C THR A 406 -24.60 -12.88 2.35
N ASN A 407 -25.48 -12.73 3.35
CA ASN A 407 -25.13 -12.16 4.65
C ASN A 407 -24.13 -13.05 5.41
N VAL A 408 -24.32 -14.37 5.36
CA VAL A 408 -23.39 -15.33 5.98
C VAL A 408 -22.07 -15.36 5.22
N ILE A 409 -22.10 -15.26 3.88
CA ILE A 409 -20.89 -15.19 3.05
C ILE A 409 -20.05 -13.97 3.43
N SER A 410 -20.66 -12.78 3.45
CA SER A 410 -19.99 -11.52 3.80
C SER A 410 -19.35 -11.61 5.19
N ALA A 411 -20.12 -12.06 6.19
CA ALA A 411 -19.62 -12.26 7.55
C ALA A 411 -18.46 -13.27 7.59
N PHE A 412 -18.57 -14.37 6.86
CA PHE A 412 -17.55 -15.41 6.82
C PHE A 412 -16.24 -14.92 6.19
N GLU A 413 -16.30 -14.15 5.11
CA GLU A 413 -15.12 -13.56 4.48
C GLU A 413 -14.37 -12.63 5.46
N LEU A 414 -15.09 -11.73 6.13
CA LEU A 414 -14.54 -10.82 7.13
C LEU A 414 -13.94 -11.56 8.33
N LEU A 415 -14.72 -12.47 8.93
CA LEU A 415 -14.29 -13.27 10.07
C LEU A 415 -13.09 -14.16 9.74
N ALA A 416 -13.04 -14.75 8.54
CA ALA A 416 -11.92 -15.58 8.12
C ALA A 416 -10.62 -14.77 8.06
N ILE A 417 -10.63 -13.59 7.43
CA ILE A 417 -9.43 -12.74 7.38
C ILE A 417 -9.04 -12.26 8.78
N GLN A 418 -10.00 -11.83 9.60
CA GLN A 418 -9.75 -11.40 10.99
C GLN A 418 -9.19 -12.53 11.87
N ALA A 419 -9.62 -13.77 11.64
CA ALA A 419 -9.12 -14.98 12.30
C ALA A 419 -7.70 -15.39 11.86
N GLY A 420 -7.11 -14.68 10.89
CA GLY A 420 -5.79 -15.02 10.34
C GLY A 420 -5.83 -16.12 9.27
N TYR A 421 -6.99 -16.36 8.66
CA TYR A 421 -7.11 -17.26 7.51
C TYR A 421 -6.99 -16.51 6.19
N SER A 422 -6.57 -17.23 5.16
CA SER A 422 -6.77 -16.82 3.78
C SER A 422 -7.97 -17.57 3.19
N ILE A 423 -8.77 -16.88 2.38
CA ILE A 423 -10.01 -17.39 1.82
C ILE A 423 -9.99 -17.28 0.29
N SER A 424 -10.51 -18.31 -0.39
CA SER A 424 -10.55 -18.34 -1.85
C SER A 424 -11.68 -17.47 -2.40
N SER A 425 -11.54 -16.99 -3.64
CA SER A 425 -12.70 -16.58 -4.42
C SER A 425 -13.73 -17.73 -4.48
N PRO A 426 -15.04 -17.45 -4.41
CA PRO A 426 -16.07 -18.47 -4.41
C PRO A 426 -16.11 -19.22 -5.74
N SER A 427 -16.10 -20.54 -5.67
CA SER A 427 -16.43 -21.39 -6.83
C SER A 427 -17.92 -21.74 -6.80
N VAL A 428 -18.58 -21.68 -7.95
CA VAL A 428 -20.01 -22.04 -8.04
C VAL A 428 -20.15 -23.55 -8.09
N GLN A 429 -20.73 -24.14 -7.05
CA GLN A 429 -21.12 -25.55 -7.02
C GLN A 429 -22.58 -25.69 -7.44
N LYS A 430 -22.82 -26.44 -8.51
CA LYS A 430 -24.17 -26.76 -9.01
C LYS A 430 -24.55 -28.17 -8.60
N SER A 431 -25.76 -28.30 -8.09
CA SER A 431 -26.39 -29.57 -7.75
C SER A 431 -27.76 -29.65 -8.40
N ASP A 432 -28.40 -30.82 -8.28
CA ASP A 432 -29.80 -31.01 -8.66
C ASP A 432 -30.78 -30.17 -7.83
N ILE A 433 -30.34 -29.67 -6.66
CA ILE A 433 -31.12 -28.88 -5.69
C ILE A 433 -30.74 -27.39 -5.67
N GLY A 434 -30.05 -26.93 -6.71
CA GLY A 434 -29.64 -25.52 -6.88
C GLY A 434 -28.14 -25.32 -6.82
N SER A 435 -27.73 -24.06 -6.74
CA SER A 435 -26.32 -23.65 -6.71
C SER A 435 -25.94 -23.05 -5.36
N CYS A 436 -24.66 -23.14 -5.01
CA CYS A 436 -24.08 -22.49 -3.83
C CYS A 436 -22.63 -22.07 -4.10
N SER A 437 -22.15 -21.14 -3.29
CA SER A 437 -20.76 -20.69 -3.31
C SER A 437 -19.92 -21.61 -2.42
N LEU A 438 -18.83 -22.13 -2.98
CA LEU A 438 -17.85 -22.94 -2.27
C LEU A 438 -16.59 -22.12 -2.03
N PHE A 439 -16.24 -21.97 -0.76
CA PHE A 439 -15.04 -21.31 -0.28
C PHE A 439 -14.05 -22.34 0.26
N THR A 440 -12.77 -22.12 0.01
CA THR A 440 -11.67 -22.85 0.64
C THR A 440 -10.93 -21.93 1.60
N LEU A 441 -10.73 -22.39 2.83
CA LEU A 441 -9.90 -21.72 3.83
C LEU A 441 -8.53 -22.38 3.92
N SER A 442 -7.51 -21.55 4.13
CA SER A 442 -6.15 -21.99 4.35
C SER A 442 -5.55 -21.25 5.55
N GLU A 443 -4.97 -22.03 6.47
CA GLU A 443 -4.22 -21.53 7.64
C GLU A 443 -2.79 -21.14 7.30
N THR A 444 -2.34 -21.44 6.08
CA THR A 444 -0.99 -21.10 5.64
C THR A 444 -0.87 -19.58 5.49
N THR A 445 0.04 -19.00 6.25
CA THR A 445 0.20 -17.54 6.41
C THR A 445 0.89 -16.86 5.24
N THR A 446 1.62 -17.60 4.42
CA THR A 446 2.38 -17.06 3.29
C THR A 446 2.32 -17.98 2.07
N SER A 447 2.29 -17.42 0.86
CA SER A 447 2.47 -18.18 -0.38
C SER A 447 3.86 -17.91 -0.97
N PRO A 448 4.64 -18.95 -1.32
CA PRO A 448 5.91 -18.75 -2.00
C PRO A 448 5.71 -18.17 -3.40
N VAL A 449 6.67 -17.35 -3.82
CA VAL A 449 6.74 -16.74 -5.14
C VAL A 449 7.94 -17.32 -5.89
N VAL A 450 7.68 -17.90 -7.04
CA VAL A 450 8.68 -18.62 -7.85
C VAL A 450 8.59 -18.19 -9.30
N LYS A 451 9.65 -18.43 -10.07
CA LYS A 451 9.69 -18.19 -11.52
C LYS A 451 10.44 -19.32 -12.22
N GLY A 452 9.95 -19.73 -13.39
CA GLY A 452 10.61 -20.71 -14.25
C GLY A 452 10.20 -22.17 -13.99
N LEU A 453 9.04 -22.39 -13.34
CA LEU A 453 8.50 -23.74 -13.13
C LEU A 453 7.48 -24.06 -14.23
N SER A 454 7.62 -25.23 -14.86
CA SER A 454 6.86 -25.63 -16.05
C SER A 454 5.50 -26.29 -15.76
N LYS A 455 5.16 -26.58 -14.49
CA LYS A 455 3.90 -27.26 -14.12
C LYS A 455 3.32 -26.76 -12.78
N ASN A 456 2.01 -26.47 -12.77
CA ASN A 456 1.12 -26.31 -11.59
C ASN A 456 1.57 -25.39 -10.44
N SER A 457 2.60 -24.57 -10.67
CA SER A 457 3.16 -23.66 -9.69
C SER A 457 2.67 -22.26 -10.01
N SER A 458 2.44 -21.42 -9.01
CA SER A 458 2.17 -19.97 -9.16
C SER A 458 3.41 -19.23 -9.67
N SER A 459 4.01 -19.72 -10.77
CA SER A 459 5.19 -19.16 -11.40
C SER A 459 4.83 -17.79 -11.93
N LEU A 460 5.68 -16.81 -11.65
CA LEU A 460 5.53 -15.49 -12.21
C LEU A 460 5.75 -15.54 -13.72
N VAL A 461 4.88 -14.86 -14.44
CA VAL A 461 4.93 -14.66 -15.89
C VAL A 461 4.63 -13.20 -16.18
N ILE A 462 5.09 -12.73 -17.35
CA ILE A 462 4.66 -11.43 -17.89
C ILE A 462 3.51 -11.70 -18.85
N THR A 463 2.36 -11.08 -18.61
CA THR A 463 1.20 -11.11 -19.50
C THR A 463 0.95 -9.72 -20.07
N GLN A 464 0.05 -9.57 -21.04
CA GLN A 464 -0.44 -8.27 -21.49
C GLN A 464 -1.79 -7.97 -20.84
N ASN A 465 -2.06 -6.70 -20.53
CA ASN A 465 -3.38 -6.34 -20.03
C ASN A 465 -4.40 -6.33 -21.17
N THR A 466 -5.35 -7.26 -21.12
CA THR A 466 -6.38 -7.42 -22.16
C THR A 466 -7.62 -6.58 -21.94
N SER A 467 -7.90 -6.15 -20.70
CA SER A 467 -9.08 -5.32 -20.41
C SER A 467 -8.89 -3.85 -20.77
N GLY A 468 -7.63 -3.43 -21.00
CA GLY A 468 -7.28 -2.05 -21.28
C GLY A 468 -7.49 -1.11 -20.10
N LYS A 469 -7.80 -1.63 -18.91
CA LYS A 469 -8.01 -0.85 -17.68
C LYS A 469 -7.30 -1.52 -16.50
N VAL A 470 -6.85 -0.71 -15.55
CA VAL A 470 -6.28 -1.15 -14.28
C VAL A 470 -6.88 -0.33 -13.15
N TRP A 471 -6.98 -0.94 -11.97
CA TRP A 471 -7.66 -0.40 -10.80
C TRP A 471 -6.67 -0.19 -9.66
N CYS A 472 -6.90 0.82 -8.84
CA CYS A 472 -6.09 1.04 -7.65
C CYS A 472 -6.92 1.63 -6.52
N VAL A 473 -6.40 1.52 -5.31
CA VAL A 473 -6.91 2.16 -4.11
C VAL A 473 -5.72 2.54 -3.23
N THR A 474 -5.86 3.60 -2.46
CA THR A 474 -4.88 3.99 -1.45
C THR A 474 -5.55 4.06 -0.09
N VAL A 475 -5.08 3.25 0.86
CA VAL A 475 -5.51 3.25 2.27
C VAL A 475 -4.43 3.80 3.21
N PRO A 476 -4.76 4.46 4.34
CA PRO A 476 -3.76 5.07 5.23
C PRO A 476 -2.63 4.14 5.70
N SER A 477 -2.94 2.88 6.02
CA SER A 477 -1.94 1.91 6.49
C SER A 477 -0.95 1.47 5.42
N GLY A 478 -1.26 1.71 4.14
CA GLY A 478 -0.45 1.24 3.04
C GLY A 478 -0.52 -0.26 2.77
N VAL A 479 -1.45 -0.99 3.39
CA VAL A 479 -1.66 -2.44 3.19
C VAL A 479 -3.15 -2.76 3.06
N ILE A 480 -3.51 -3.44 1.97
CA ILE A 480 -4.88 -3.89 1.67
C ILE A 480 -4.93 -5.42 1.56
N VAL A 481 -6.14 -5.97 1.69
CA VAL A 481 -6.42 -7.39 1.43
C VAL A 481 -7.11 -7.54 0.09
N VAL A 482 -6.50 -8.28 -0.83
CA VAL A 482 -7.01 -8.51 -2.18
C VAL A 482 -7.04 -9.99 -2.51
N ARG A 483 -7.85 -10.40 -3.49
CA ARG A 483 -7.84 -11.76 -4.05
C ARG A 483 -8.20 -11.73 -5.53
N ARG A 484 -7.75 -12.73 -6.28
CA ARG A 484 -8.05 -12.92 -7.71
C ARG A 484 -8.04 -14.40 -8.03
N HIS A 485 -9.17 -15.00 -8.43
CA HIS A 485 -9.30 -16.43 -8.82
C HIS A 485 -8.58 -17.45 -7.90
N GLY A 486 -8.51 -17.18 -6.61
CA GLY A 486 -7.65 -17.91 -5.69
C GLY A 486 -7.73 -17.39 -4.26
N LEU A 487 -6.78 -17.80 -3.41
CA LEU A 487 -6.71 -17.37 -2.01
C LEU A 487 -6.34 -15.88 -1.90
N SER A 488 -6.90 -15.22 -0.89
CA SER A 488 -6.58 -13.85 -0.52
C SER A 488 -5.12 -13.63 -0.14
N MET A 489 -4.63 -12.41 -0.37
CA MET A 489 -3.27 -11.97 -0.08
C MET A 489 -3.23 -10.51 0.38
N LEU A 490 -2.11 -10.11 0.99
CA LEU A 490 -1.83 -8.73 1.38
C LEU A 490 -1.01 -7.99 0.30
N CYS A 491 -1.30 -6.70 0.05
CA CYS A 491 -0.64 -5.90 -1.01
C CYS A 491 -0.47 -4.40 -0.64
N GLY A 492 0.41 -3.64 -1.34
CA GLY A 492 0.76 -2.22 -1.05
C GLY A 492 0.08 -1.10 -1.91
N ASN A 493 0.43 0.20 -1.70
CA ASN A 493 -0.19 1.46 -2.26
C ASN A 493 0.65 2.27 -3.32
N CYS A 494 0.18 3.48 -3.77
CA CYS A 494 0.68 4.36 -4.89
C CYS A 494 1.16 5.85 -4.53
N ALA A 495 1.42 6.81 -5.48
CA ALA A 495 2.27 8.05 -5.44
C ALA A 495 1.67 9.39 -4.90
N GLU A 496 1.96 9.74 -3.64
CA GLU A 496 1.14 10.68 -2.85
C GLU A 496 1.95 11.82 -2.19
N ALA A 497 3.28 11.78 -2.27
CA ALA A 497 4.19 12.53 -1.38
C ALA A 497 4.18 14.06 -1.54
N GLN A 498 4.24 14.58 -2.76
CA GLN A 498 4.39 16.03 -3.00
C GLN A 498 3.12 16.82 -2.64
N ALA A 499 1.95 16.24 -2.89
CA ALA A 499 0.69 16.87 -2.55
C ALA A 499 0.50 16.96 -1.03
N LEU A 500 0.98 15.97 -0.27
CA LEU A 500 0.91 15.97 1.20
C LEU A 500 1.70 17.14 1.80
N ARG A 501 2.87 17.50 1.22
CA ARG A 501 3.66 18.65 1.68
C ARG A 501 2.99 20.00 1.43
N LYS A 502 2.19 20.13 0.36
CA LYS A 502 1.43 21.36 0.05
C LYS A 502 0.18 21.52 0.92
N GLY A 503 -0.52 20.42 1.18
CA GLY A 503 -1.72 20.44 2.04
C GLY A 503 -1.41 20.72 3.50
N TRP A 504 -0.22 20.35 3.98
CA TRP A 504 0.18 20.47 5.38
C TRP A 504 1.57 21.11 5.52
N PRO A 505 1.72 22.43 5.31
CA PRO A 505 3.02 23.10 5.39
C PRO A 505 3.81 22.82 6.67
N GLU A 506 3.09 22.59 7.77
CA GLU A 506 3.57 22.32 9.12
C GLU A 506 4.26 20.95 9.33
N ILE A 507 4.10 19.99 8.40
CA ILE A 507 4.61 18.61 8.59
C ILE A 507 6.06 18.40 8.14
N GLY A 508 6.71 19.47 7.67
CA GLY A 508 8.08 19.48 7.15
C GLY A 508 8.11 19.52 5.62
N GLN A 509 9.05 20.28 5.06
CA GLN A 509 9.17 20.53 3.61
C GLN A 509 10.34 19.77 2.97
N GLN A 510 10.88 18.76 3.66
CA GLN A 510 12.01 18.00 3.14
C GLN A 510 11.56 17.13 1.96
N PRO A 511 12.31 17.06 0.86
CA PRO A 511 12.00 16.11 -0.20
C PRO A 511 12.05 14.68 0.36
N THR A 512 11.21 13.78 -0.14
CA THR A 512 11.25 12.40 0.35
C THR A 512 12.53 11.70 -0.11
N ALA A 513 12.91 10.66 0.61
CA ALA A 513 14.07 9.85 0.24
C ALA A 513 13.97 9.30 -1.19
N GLU A 514 12.76 8.95 -1.62
CA GLU A 514 12.46 8.50 -2.97
C GLU A 514 12.65 9.60 -4.04
N GLU A 515 12.48 10.88 -3.67
CA GLU A 515 12.67 12.04 -4.56
C GLU A 515 14.14 12.48 -4.67
N MET A 516 14.99 12.00 -3.75
CA MET A 516 16.38 12.44 -3.55
C MET A 516 17.42 11.39 -3.91
N GLU A 517 17.01 10.17 -4.23
CA GLU A 517 17.92 9.10 -4.64
C GLU A 517 18.71 9.53 -5.88
N GLY A 518 20.01 9.80 -5.72
CA GLY A 518 20.92 10.26 -6.79
C GLY A 518 21.06 11.78 -6.95
N LYS A 519 20.48 12.61 -6.07
CA LYS A 519 20.63 14.09 -6.07
C LYS A 519 21.60 14.57 -4.98
N SER A 520 22.17 15.77 -5.10
CA SER A 520 23.03 16.41 -4.07
C SER A 520 22.31 17.56 -3.36
N LEU A 521 22.60 17.78 -2.08
CA LEU A 521 22.04 18.89 -1.29
C LEU A 521 23.10 19.98 -1.09
N ASP A 522 22.83 21.20 -1.58
CA ASP A 522 23.58 22.39 -1.19
C ASP A 522 22.83 23.08 -0.03
N VAL A 523 23.34 22.91 1.20
CA VAL A 523 22.76 23.50 2.41
C VAL A 523 23.19 24.95 2.51
N ASN A 524 22.55 25.85 1.74
CA ASN A 524 22.72 27.29 1.93
C ASN A 524 21.54 28.12 1.41
N GLU A 525 20.31 27.78 1.78
CA GLU A 525 19.16 28.69 1.67
C GLU A 525 18.31 28.66 2.94
N GLY A 526 18.91 29.14 4.03
CA GLY A 526 18.19 29.63 5.20
C GLY A 526 18.13 31.14 5.16
N LYS A 527 17.15 31.71 4.45
CA LYS A 527 16.65 33.06 4.73
C LYS A 527 15.14 33.04 4.70
N GLU A 528 14.57 33.23 5.88
CA GLU A 528 13.16 33.51 6.11
C GLU A 528 12.68 34.63 5.19
N HIS A 529 11.62 34.37 4.40
CA HIS A 529 10.74 35.42 3.90
C HIS A 529 9.29 35.03 4.15
N SER A 530 8.80 35.40 5.32
CA SER A 530 7.40 35.73 5.52
C SER A 530 7.05 36.94 4.66
N GLN A 531 6.15 36.81 3.67
CA GLN A 531 5.30 37.92 3.22
C GLN A 531 4.17 37.45 2.30
N GLY A 532 2.93 37.70 2.76
CA GLY A 532 1.83 38.30 2.02
C GLY A 532 1.40 37.70 0.68
N SER A 533 0.16 37.20 0.66
CA SER A 533 -0.68 37.00 -0.53
C SER A 533 -0.53 38.11 -1.59
N GLN A 534 -0.11 37.75 -2.79
CA GLN A 534 -0.33 38.52 -4.02
C GLN A 534 -0.76 37.60 -5.17
N GLN A 535 -1.79 38.06 -5.89
CA GLN A 535 -2.33 37.47 -7.11
C GLN A 535 -1.27 37.35 -8.23
N PRO A 536 -1.47 36.45 -9.21
CA PRO A 536 -0.47 36.16 -10.24
C PRO A 536 -0.20 37.38 -11.14
N SER A 537 1.05 37.87 -11.12
CA SER A 537 1.55 38.88 -12.06
C SER A 537 2.18 38.22 -13.29
N GLN A 538 1.87 38.77 -14.47
CA GLN A 538 2.37 38.37 -15.79
C GLN A 538 3.92 38.36 -15.90
N PRO A 539 4.50 37.58 -16.83
CA PRO A 539 5.95 37.51 -17.02
C PRO A 539 6.52 38.88 -17.41
N GLN A 540 7.44 39.41 -16.60
CA GLN A 540 8.21 40.61 -16.93
C GLN A 540 9.30 40.27 -17.95
N ALA A 541 9.44 41.10 -18.98
CA ALA A 541 10.51 41.00 -19.98
C ALA A 541 11.88 41.26 -19.33
N LEU A 542 12.90 40.49 -19.74
CA LEU A 542 14.28 40.67 -19.28
C LEU A 542 14.82 42.06 -19.68
N PRO A 543 15.54 42.75 -18.78
CA PRO A 543 16.09 44.08 -19.06
C PRO A 543 17.12 44.04 -20.20
N GLU A 544 17.21 45.11 -21.00
CA GLU A 544 18.19 45.20 -22.09
C GLU A 544 19.64 45.29 -21.55
N TYR A 545 20.57 44.64 -22.24
CA TYR A 545 21.99 44.69 -21.91
C TYR A 545 22.58 46.02 -22.40
N SER A 546 22.88 46.92 -21.46
CA SER A 546 23.30 48.29 -21.79
C SER A 546 24.60 48.34 -22.62
N ALA A 547 24.70 49.33 -23.51
CA ALA A 547 25.89 49.51 -24.35
C ALA A 547 27.18 49.74 -23.53
N GLU A 548 27.08 50.37 -22.36
CA GLU A 548 28.21 50.60 -21.45
C GLU A 548 28.72 49.30 -20.82
N GLN A 549 27.82 48.42 -20.39
CA GLN A 549 28.18 47.08 -19.89
C GLN A 549 28.79 46.24 -21.00
N PHE A 550 28.22 46.31 -22.21
CA PHE A 550 28.72 45.63 -23.39
C PHE A 550 30.14 46.03 -23.75
N GLN A 551 30.45 47.33 -23.81
CA GLN A 551 31.80 47.78 -24.11
C GLN A 551 32.84 47.38 -23.05
N ARG A 552 32.46 47.40 -21.76
CA ARG A 552 33.36 46.97 -20.68
C ARG A 552 33.67 45.48 -20.74
N ALA A 553 32.69 44.65 -21.06
CA ALA A 553 32.83 43.20 -21.08
C ALA A 553 33.48 42.67 -22.37
N LEU A 554 33.51 43.47 -23.44
CA LEU A 554 34.01 43.05 -24.75
C LEU A 554 35.48 42.61 -24.71
N ALA A 555 36.34 43.36 -24.02
CA ALA A 555 37.77 43.03 -23.90
C ALA A 555 38.02 41.71 -23.15
N ASP A 556 37.20 41.41 -22.14
CA ASP A 556 37.25 40.16 -21.39
C ASP A 556 36.77 38.99 -22.25
N TRP A 557 35.73 39.19 -23.05
CA TRP A 557 35.21 38.18 -23.96
C TRP A 557 36.19 37.85 -25.08
N THR A 558 36.83 38.85 -25.70
CA THR A 558 37.92 38.63 -26.66
C THR A 558 39.05 37.82 -26.03
N THR A 559 39.44 38.15 -24.80
CA THR A 559 40.50 37.40 -24.10
C THR A 559 40.10 35.94 -23.78
N LEU A 560 38.82 35.69 -23.48
CA LEU A 560 38.30 34.35 -23.19
C LEU A 560 38.17 33.49 -24.45
N ILE A 561 37.75 34.11 -25.56
CA ILE A 561 37.65 33.46 -26.88
C ILE A 561 39.06 33.11 -27.38
N ASN A 562 40.00 34.07 -27.37
CA ASN A 562 41.38 33.84 -27.84
C ASN A 562 42.17 32.81 -27.00
N LYS A 563 41.71 32.53 -25.77
CA LYS A 563 42.28 31.48 -24.91
C LYS A 563 41.55 30.14 -25.03
N GLY A 564 40.58 30.02 -25.97
CA GLY A 564 39.74 28.84 -26.18
C GLY A 564 38.87 28.47 -24.99
N LYS A 565 38.64 29.40 -24.04
CA LYS A 565 37.93 29.11 -22.78
C LYS A 565 36.41 29.19 -22.91
N LYS A 566 35.91 29.97 -23.86
CA LYS A 566 34.47 30.09 -24.17
C LYS A 566 34.28 30.41 -25.66
N THR A 567 33.19 29.92 -26.25
CA THR A 567 32.75 30.31 -27.61
C THR A 567 31.81 31.51 -27.56
N ALA A 568 31.61 32.19 -28.70
CA ALA A 568 30.68 33.33 -28.79
C ALA A 568 29.27 32.94 -28.35
N ALA A 569 28.79 31.76 -28.77
CA ALA A 569 27.48 31.22 -28.40
C ALA A 569 27.32 30.99 -26.88
N GLN A 570 28.39 30.55 -26.19
CA GLN A 570 28.36 30.37 -24.73
C GLN A 570 28.28 31.71 -24.00
N ILE A 571 28.92 32.75 -24.53
CA ILE A 571 28.87 34.11 -23.98
C ILE A 571 27.47 34.70 -24.16
N ILE A 572 26.89 34.58 -25.36
CA ILE A 572 25.52 35.03 -25.66
C ILE A 572 24.51 34.34 -24.73
N ASN A 573 24.51 33.01 -24.65
CA ASN A 573 23.61 32.25 -23.77
C ASN A 573 23.74 32.64 -22.29
N THR A 574 24.96 32.98 -21.85
CA THR A 574 25.18 33.42 -20.47
C THR A 574 24.52 34.77 -20.21
N ILE A 575 24.57 35.69 -21.18
CA ILE A 575 23.98 37.04 -21.05
C ILE A 575 22.46 36.95 -21.18
N GLU A 576 21.96 36.18 -22.14
CA GLU A 576 20.52 36.00 -22.40
C GLU A 576 19.76 35.33 -21.26
N SER A 577 20.47 34.66 -20.33
CA SER A 577 19.88 34.16 -19.09
C SER A 577 19.42 35.27 -18.12
N LYS A 578 19.88 36.52 -18.32
CA LYS A 578 19.65 37.64 -17.39
C LYS A 578 19.28 38.96 -18.09
N TYR A 579 19.55 39.11 -19.38
CA TYR A 579 19.33 40.34 -20.14
C TYR A 579 18.90 40.04 -21.57
N THR A 580 18.31 41.01 -22.27
CA THR A 580 18.10 40.94 -23.72
C THR A 580 19.26 41.60 -24.47
N LEU A 581 19.84 40.91 -25.46
CA LEU A 581 20.85 41.45 -26.35
C LEU A 581 20.21 41.95 -27.64
N THR A 582 20.70 43.07 -28.16
CA THR A 582 20.32 43.54 -29.51
C THR A 582 21.00 42.69 -30.57
N SER A 583 20.40 42.60 -31.77
CA SER A 583 20.99 41.86 -32.89
C SER A 583 22.38 42.39 -33.30
N ALA A 584 22.68 43.66 -33.05
CA ALA A 584 24.00 44.24 -33.30
C ALA A 584 25.05 43.74 -32.28
N GLN A 585 24.67 43.62 -31.00
CA GLN A 585 25.52 43.08 -29.95
C GLN A 585 25.83 41.60 -30.16
N ILE A 586 24.81 40.81 -30.54
CA ILE A 586 24.99 39.38 -30.87
C ILE A 586 26.01 39.22 -32.00
N LYS A 587 25.82 39.93 -33.12
CA LYS A 587 26.76 39.90 -34.25
C LYS A 587 28.17 40.32 -33.88
N THR A 588 28.32 41.28 -32.96
CA THR A 588 29.64 41.73 -32.50
C THR A 588 30.33 40.63 -31.69
N ILE A 589 29.61 39.92 -30.81
CA ILE A 589 30.16 38.78 -30.06
C ILE A 589 30.53 37.63 -31.01
N GLU A 590 29.70 37.34 -32.01
CA GLU A 590 29.99 36.31 -33.03
C GLU A 590 31.24 36.66 -33.86
N HIS A 591 31.48 37.94 -34.15
CA HIS A 591 32.64 38.36 -34.94
C HIS A 591 33.97 38.23 -34.19
N LEU A 592 33.96 38.23 -32.86
CA LEU A 592 35.16 37.98 -32.04
C LEU A 592 35.76 36.59 -32.27
N GLU A 593 34.92 35.61 -32.65
CA GLU A 593 35.36 34.24 -32.94
C GLU A 593 35.85 34.09 -34.39
N ALA A 594 35.42 34.98 -35.30
CA ALA A 594 35.83 34.98 -36.71
C ALA A 594 37.21 35.60 -36.94
N GLU A 595 37.66 36.54 -36.11
CA GLU A 595 39.00 37.12 -36.19
C GLU A 595 40.10 36.16 -35.71
N ASP A 596 39.79 35.29 -34.74
CA ASP A 596 40.73 34.31 -34.17
C ASP A 596 40.96 33.10 -35.10
N ALA A 597 40.04 32.84 -36.03
CA ALA A 597 40.16 31.77 -37.03
C ALA A 597 41.09 32.13 -38.22
N ASN A 598 41.55 33.38 -38.32
CA ASN A 598 42.42 33.88 -39.40
C ASN A 598 43.88 34.16 -38.97
N HIS A 599 44.30 33.69 -37.78
CA HIS A 599 45.69 33.77 -37.31
C HIS A 599 46.32 32.42 -36.99
#